data_AF-A0A0E0RHJ4-F1
#
_entry.id   AF-A0A0E0RHJ4-F1
#
_cell.length_a   1.000
_cell.length_b   1.000
_cell.length_c   1.000
_cell.angle_alpha   90.00
_cell.angle_beta   90.00
_cell.angle_gamma   90.00
#
_symmetry.space_group_name_H-M   'P 1'
#
loop_
_entity.id
_entity.type
_entity.pdbx_description
1 polymer ?
#
loop_
_entity_poly.entity_id
_entity_poly.type
_entity_poly.pdbx_seq_one_letter_code
_entity_poly.pdbx_strand_id
1 'polypeptide(L)'
;MARHSSRTSVGFLHQKKGKSFSASPICSASQGGWRCLLLLLLLLLAHAAVEKTHGSSPVRPHLLALNPLLPFKRAIMGISKVIGIAGTSLLVTSVGLWKIGLRIVAVPFLATSTIAYIIAVASHNSINIPWMLGKNSKGRFPIWSSVLFGPFLILARVYATMKRHMRKKEAVYNMITEGVYLGGWPFMLKHLPPGDPSVIDCTCELPRSDFVPTNEYLCVPTWDTRAPTISQIEFAARWACEKRAKGKPVYVHCAFGHGRSACVVCAVLVALGIAENWKDAENIIREKRKIKMNAVHRKTLDDWWWWGWRRRWRSTVQRCRHHGLLPDKGVFLFVVDMDPNAEEDEQLVQDNHKWQFVRDYPRRREIHIFSSSYPPAVG
;
A
#
# COMPACT_ATOMS: atom_id res chain seq x y z
N MET A 1 54.66 -56.06 -21.67
CA MET A 1 56.06 -56.54 -21.68
C MET A 1 56.83 -55.77 -22.74
N ALA A 2 58.08 -55.39 -22.45
CA ALA A 2 59.09 -54.71 -23.29
C ALA A 2 58.71 -53.30 -23.81
N ARG A 3 59.20 -52.17 -23.25
CA ARG A 3 60.58 -51.60 -23.27
C ARG A 3 61.24 -51.63 -24.65
N HIS A 4 61.46 -50.46 -25.25
CA HIS A 4 62.81 -50.03 -25.62
C HIS A 4 62.94 -48.52 -25.75
N SER A 5 64.02 -48.04 -25.15
CA SER A 5 64.55 -46.69 -25.09
C SER A 5 65.45 -46.42 -26.30
N SER A 6 65.50 -45.18 -26.79
CA SER A 6 66.78 -44.57 -27.17
C SER A 6 66.73 -43.04 -27.15
N ARG A 7 67.77 -42.48 -26.54
CA ARG A 7 68.12 -41.06 -26.39
C ARG A 7 68.59 -40.48 -27.72
N THR A 8 68.50 -39.15 -27.86
CA THR A 8 69.63 -38.34 -28.32
C THR A 8 69.48 -36.91 -27.82
N SER A 9 70.56 -36.38 -27.22
CA SER A 9 70.69 -35.05 -26.63
C SER A 9 71.88 -34.37 -27.30
N VAL A 10 71.71 -33.17 -27.88
CA VAL A 10 72.75 -32.15 -28.17
C VAL A 10 71.95 -30.85 -28.48
N GLY A 11 72.25 -29.61 -28.07
CA GLY A 11 73.29 -29.00 -27.26
C GLY A 11 73.02 -27.48 -27.22
N PHE A 12 73.37 -26.87 -26.09
CA PHE A 12 73.64 -25.46 -25.75
C PHE A 12 73.66 -24.35 -26.83
N LEU A 13 73.03 -23.18 -26.54
CA LEU A 13 73.73 -21.89 -26.27
C LEU A 13 72.80 -20.67 -25.95
N HIS A 14 73.09 -20.08 -24.79
CA HIS A 14 73.13 -18.65 -24.38
C HIS A 14 71.98 -17.61 -24.50
N GLN A 15 71.52 -17.17 -23.32
CA GLN A 15 71.12 -15.84 -22.80
C GLN A 15 70.82 -14.64 -23.75
N LYS A 16 69.69 -13.96 -23.47
CA LYS A 16 69.66 -12.69 -22.71
C LYS A 16 68.27 -12.35 -22.15
N LYS A 17 68.30 -11.64 -21.01
CA LYS A 17 67.22 -11.31 -20.06
C LYS A 17 66.11 -10.42 -20.63
N GLY A 18 64.87 -10.72 -20.26
CA GLY A 18 63.74 -9.79 -20.26
C GLY A 18 62.76 -10.15 -19.13
N LYS A 19 62.61 -9.26 -18.14
CA LYS A 19 61.67 -9.40 -17.03
C LYS A 19 60.25 -9.09 -17.53
N SER A 20 59.26 -9.94 -17.27
CA SER A 20 57.91 -9.46 -16.93
C SER A 20 57.10 -10.49 -16.17
N PHE A 21 56.38 -9.97 -15.18
CA PHE A 21 55.69 -10.63 -14.08
C PHE A 21 54.49 -11.51 -14.49
N SER A 22 54.48 -12.73 -13.92
CA SER A 22 53.44 -13.30 -13.05
C SER A 22 51.95 -13.00 -13.31
N ALA A 23 51.22 -14.10 -13.53
CA ALA A 23 49.77 -14.24 -13.46
C ALA A 23 49.13 -13.75 -12.14
N SER A 24 47.85 -13.34 -12.22
CA SER A 24 46.80 -13.62 -11.22
C SER A 24 45.39 -13.26 -11.74
N PRO A 25 44.33 -13.94 -11.26
CA PRO A 25 43.00 -13.93 -11.85
C PRO A 25 42.13 -12.78 -11.36
N ILE A 26 41.17 -12.43 -12.22
CA ILE A 26 40.11 -11.43 -12.02
C ILE A 26 39.24 -11.86 -10.84
N CYS A 27 39.26 -11.07 -9.77
CA CYS A 27 38.51 -11.32 -8.54
C CYS A 27 37.58 -10.14 -8.20
N SER A 28 36.30 -10.46 -8.02
CA SER A 28 35.32 -9.83 -7.13
C SER A 28 35.01 -8.33 -7.28
N ALA A 29 33.97 -8.04 -8.06
CA ALA A 29 33.19 -6.80 -7.97
C ALA A 29 31.70 -7.11 -7.74
N SER A 30 31.33 -7.69 -6.59
CA SER A 30 29.90 -7.80 -6.20
C SER A 30 29.59 -7.75 -4.69
N GLN A 31 30.58 -7.55 -3.82
CA GLN A 31 30.37 -7.57 -2.36
C GLN A 31 30.17 -6.19 -1.69
N GLY A 32 30.29 -5.08 -2.43
CA GLY A 32 30.25 -3.72 -1.85
C GLY A 32 28.85 -3.11 -1.67
N GLY A 33 27.87 -3.49 -2.50
CA GLY A 33 26.56 -2.84 -2.55
C GLY A 33 25.72 -3.03 -1.28
N TRP A 34 25.72 -4.24 -0.72
CA TRP A 34 24.98 -4.56 0.50
C TRP A 34 25.58 -3.93 1.74
N ARG A 35 26.91 -3.75 1.79
CA ARG A 35 27.59 -3.05 2.89
C ARG A 35 27.25 -1.57 2.92
N CYS A 36 27.16 -0.91 1.75
CA CYS A 36 26.69 0.47 1.66
C CYS A 36 25.20 0.61 2.03
N LEU A 37 24.34 -0.32 1.60
CA LEU A 37 22.93 -0.37 2.01
C LEU A 37 22.77 -0.62 3.51
N LEU A 38 23.62 -1.46 4.11
CA LEU A 38 23.64 -1.73 5.54
C LEU A 38 24.14 -0.51 6.33
N LEU A 39 25.15 0.21 5.83
CA LEU A 39 25.63 1.47 6.40
C LEU A 39 24.58 2.58 6.31
N LEU A 40 23.87 2.69 5.18
CA LEU A 40 22.73 3.61 5.04
C LEU A 40 21.59 3.24 5.99
N LEU A 41 21.30 1.95 6.14
CA LEU A 41 20.31 1.45 7.10
C LEU A 41 20.72 1.78 8.54
N LEU A 42 21.99 1.57 8.90
CA LEU A 42 22.53 1.89 10.22
C LEU A 42 22.53 3.41 10.47
N LEU A 43 22.84 4.24 9.48
CA LEU A 43 22.80 5.70 9.58
C LEU A 43 21.37 6.24 9.69
N LEU A 44 20.42 5.69 8.93
CA LEU A 44 19.00 6.04 9.03
C LEU A 44 18.39 5.58 10.36
N LEU A 45 18.77 4.40 10.84
CA LEU A 45 18.37 3.89 12.16
C LEU A 45 19.03 4.70 13.30
N ALA A 46 20.29 5.10 13.14
CA ALA A 46 20.99 5.95 14.10
C ALA A 46 20.36 7.35 14.16
N HIS A 47 20.02 7.97 13.04
CA HIS A 47 19.27 9.23 13.04
C HIS A 47 17.88 9.08 13.67
N ALA A 48 17.15 8.01 13.36
CA ALA A 48 15.85 7.73 13.97
C ALA A 48 15.93 7.38 15.47
N ALA A 49 17.09 6.91 15.95
CA ALA A 49 17.38 6.64 17.35
C ALA A 49 17.84 7.90 18.10
N VAL A 50 18.66 8.74 17.49
CA VAL A 50 19.12 10.04 18.03
C VAL A 50 17.94 11.00 18.22
N GLU A 51 16.95 10.97 17.34
CA GLU A 51 15.71 11.75 17.49
C GLU A 51 14.83 11.25 18.67
N LYS A 52 15.10 10.05 19.21
CA LYS A 52 14.46 9.54 20.44
C LYS A 52 15.27 9.80 21.71
N THR A 53 16.57 10.08 21.63
CA THR A 53 17.45 10.21 22.81
C THR A 53 17.72 11.65 23.24
N HIS A 54 17.23 12.68 22.54
CA HIS A 54 17.17 14.06 23.08
C HIS A 54 16.02 14.24 24.08
N GLY A 55 16.02 13.39 25.11
CA GLY A 55 15.08 13.42 26.22
C GLY A 55 15.67 12.74 27.44
N SER A 56 16.94 13.02 27.75
CA SER A 56 17.61 12.57 28.97
C SER A 56 18.78 13.50 29.29
N SER A 57 18.49 14.71 29.78
CA SER A 57 19.48 15.47 30.56
C SER A 57 19.22 15.25 32.04
N PRO A 58 20.24 14.93 32.86
CA PRO A 58 20.15 15.03 34.30
C PRO A 58 20.43 16.49 34.74
N VAL A 59 20.13 16.76 36.01
CA VAL A 59 20.49 17.96 36.82
C VAL A 59 19.42 19.06 36.91
N ARG A 60 18.84 19.17 38.11
CA ARG A 60 18.22 20.39 38.68
C ARG A 60 19.33 21.32 39.18
N PRO A 61 19.15 22.65 39.10
CA PRO A 61 18.68 23.38 40.29
C PRO A 61 17.58 24.43 40.02
N HIS A 62 16.98 24.88 41.11
CA HIS A 62 15.93 25.89 41.28
C HIS A 62 16.09 27.19 40.44
N LEU A 63 15.04 27.66 39.76
CA LEU A 63 14.16 28.79 40.16
C LEU A 63 13.28 29.29 38.99
N LEU A 64 12.11 29.79 39.38
CA LEU A 64 11.16 30.65 38.66
C LEU A 64 10.23 30.02 37.61
N ALA A 65 8.95 29.99 38.03
CA ALA A 65 7.78 29.57 37.30
C ALA A 65 7.53 30.44 36.05
N LEU A 66 7.50 29.79 34.89
CA LEU A 66 6.80 30.29 33.70
C LEU A 66 5.96 29.13 33.15
N ASN A 67 4.67 29.41 32.96
CA ASN A 67 3.61 28.52 32.50
C ASN A 67 4.02 27.57 31.36
N PRO A 68 3.80 26.24 31.47
CA PRO A 68 3.85 25.35 30.34
C PRO A 68 2.48 25.33 29.64
N LEU A 69 2.12 26.42 28.97
CA LEU A 69 1.07 26.38 27.95
C LEU A 69 1.72 25.99 26.63
N LEU A 70 1.62 24.70 26.30
CA LEU A 70 1.36 24.12 24.97
C LEU A 70 1.73 22.64 25.01
N PRO A 71 0.77 21.71 24.96
CA PRO A 71 1.13 20.32 24.73
C PRO A 71 1.72 20.25 23.33
N PHE A 72 3.03 19.98 23.23
CA PHE A 72 3.68 19.62 21.99
C PHE A 72 3.09 18.27 21.55
N LYS A 73 1.89 18.30 20.96
CA LYS A 73 1.30 17.16 20.28
C LYS A 73 2.34 16.74 19.25
N ARG A 74 3.04 15.63 19.50
CA ARG A 74 3.90 14.97 18.51
C ARG A 74 3.04 14.74 17.27
N ALA A 75 3.09 15.68 16.32
CA ALA A 75 2.44 15.55 15.05
C ALA A 75 3.08 14.33 14.39
N ILE A 76 2.27 13.30 14.14
CA ILE A 76 2.74 12.13 13.40
C ILE A 76 3.12 12.65 12.02
N MET A 77 4.42 12.72 11.76
CA MET A 77 4.90 13.19 10.47
C MET A 77 4.41 12.24 9.39
N GLY A 78 3.72 12.77 8.38
CA GLY A 78 3.31 12.00 7.22
C GLY A 78 4.53 11.49 6.46
N ILE A 79 4.34 10.39 5.72
CA ILE A 79 5.41 9.72 4.96
C ILE A 79 6.19 10.69 4.06
N SER A 80 5.50 11.65 3.41
CA SER A 80 6.13 12.66 2.55
C SER A 80 7.15 13.53 3.29
N LYS A 81 6.86 13.93 4.53
CA LYS A 81 7.78 14.75 5.35
C LYS A 81 8.99 13.94 5.80
N VAL A 82 8.76 12.71 6.26
CA VAL A 82 9.84 11.81 6.71
C VAL A 82 10.81 11.53 5.57
N ILE A 83 10.28 11.18 4.40
CA ILE A 83 11.09 10.90 3.22
C ILE A 83 11.76 12.17 2.69
N GLY A 84 11.08 13.32 2.73
CA GLY A 84 11.68 14.60 2.33
C GLY A 84 12.89 14.99 3.20
N ILE A 85 12.79 14.83 4.52
CA ILE A 85 13.91 15.08 5.44
C ILE A 85 15.08 14.13 5.15
N ALA A 86 14.79 12.84 4.94
CA ALA A 86 15.81 11.86 4.55
C ALA A 86 16.45 12.19 3.19
N GLY A 87 15.66 12.68 2.22
CA GLY A 87 16.17 13.15 0.94
C GLY A 87 17.14 14.32 1.08
N THR A 88 16.80 15.30 1.94
CA THR A 88 17.66 16.45 2.23
C THR A 88 18.96 16.05 2.93
N SER A 89 18.91 15.14 3.91
CA SER A 89 20.13 14.69 4.59
C SER A 89 21.07 13.98 3.62
N LEU A 90 20.55 13.10 2.75
CA LEU A 90 21.33 12.42 1.71
C LEU A 90 21.93 13.42 0.70
N LEU A 91 21.19 14.47 0.34
CA LEU A 91 21.69 15.53 -0.54
C LEU A 91 22.88 16.25 0.08
N VAL A 92 22.74 16.69 1.34
CA VAL A 92 23.81 17.38 2.07
C VAL A 92 25.05 16.49 2.21
N THR A 93 24.87 15.22 2.54
CA THR A 93 25.98 14.25 2.58
C THR A 93 26.66 14.11 1.22
N SER A 94 25.89 14.02 0.13
CA SER A 94 26.44 13.92 -1.22
C SER A 94 27.28 15.16 -1.59
N VAL A 95 26.78 16.37 -1.32
CA VAL A 95 27.51 17.62 -1.55
C VAL A 95 28.79 17.69 -0.71
N GLY A 96 28.74 17.24 0.55
CA GLY A 96 29.92 17.14 1.42
C GLY A 96 30.99 16.20 0.86
N LEU A 97 30.60 14.98 0.46
CA LEU A 97 31.50 14.01 -0.17
C LEU A 97 32.11 14.54 -1.47
N TRP A 98 31.33 15.29 -2.24
CA TRP A 98 31.81 15.91 -3.47
C TRP A 98 32.91 16.95 -3.21
N LYS A 99 32.75 17.78 -2.17
CA LYS A 99 33.76 18.78 -1.76
C LYS A 99 35.06 18.15 -1.26
N ILE A 100 35.00 16.98 -0.63
CA ILE A 100 36.18 16.23 -0.13
C ILE A 100 36.89 15.46 -1.27
N GLY A 101 36.35 15.48 -2.50
CA GLY A 101 36.93 14.80 -3.66
C GLY A 101 36.47 13.35 -3.86
N LEU A 102 35.58 12.84 -3.00
CA LEU A 102 35.04 11.47 -3.06
C LEU A 102 33.84 11.36 -4.04
N ARG A 103 34.05 11.79 -5.29
CA ARG A 103 32.96 11.93 -6.28
C ARG A 103 32.23 10.62 -6.59
N ILE A 104 32.95 9.50 -6.76
CA ILE A 104 32.36 8.19 -7.05
C ILE A 104 31.42 7.75 -5.92
N VAL A 105 31.79 8.02 -4.67
CA VAL A 105 30.97 7.70 -3.50
C VAL A 105 29.78 8.66 -3.38
N ALA A 106 29.90 9.92 -3.81
CA ALA A 106 28.83 10.90 -3.74
C ALA A 106 27.64 10.60 -4.69
N VAL A 107 27.89 10.01 -5.86
CA VAL A 107 26.88 9.71 -6.89
C VAL A 107 25.69 8.88 -6.37
N PRO A 108 25.87 7.73 -5.69
CA PRO A 108 24.74 6.95 -5.17
C PRO A 108 23.93 7.71 -4.10
N PHE A 109 24.55 8.57 -3.29
CA PHE A 109 23.81 9.43 -2.34
C PHE A 109 22.95 10.48 -3.05
N LEU A 110 23.45 11.05 -4.15
CA LEU A 110 22.67 11.99 -4.97
C LEU A 110 21.49 11.31 -5.65
N ALA A 111 21.71 10.12 -6.23
CA ALA A 111 20.68 9.34 -6.87
C ALA A 111 19.57 8.94 -5.88
N THR A 112 19.95 8.43 -4.70
CA THR A 112 19.00 8.06 -3.65
C THR A 112 18.25 9.27 -3.08
N SER A 113 18.90 10.43 -2.95
CA SER A 113 18.23 11.69 -2.59
C SER A 113 17.18 12.10 -3.62
N THR A 114 17.50 12.02 -4.91
CA THR A 114 16.57 12.33 -6.01
C THR A 114 15.34 11.42 -5.96
N ILE A 115 15.55 10.11 -5.79
CA ILE A 115 14.47 9.14 -5.63
C ILE A 115 13.62 9.45 -4.39
N ALA A 116 14.26 9.81 -3.27
CA ALA A 116 13.54 10.19 -2.05
C ALA A 116 12.64 11.41 -2.29
N TYR A 117 13.11 12.45 -3.00
CA TYR A 117 12.27 13.59 -3.35
C TYR A 117 11.09 13.21 -4.26
N ILE A 118 11.32 12.36 -5.26
CA ILE A 118 10.24 11.84 -6.12
C ILE A 118 9.16 11.15 -5.27
N ILE A 119 9.57 10.29 -4.33
CA ILE A 119 8.63 9.61 -3.42
C ILE A 119 7.97 10.60 -2.46
N ALA A 120 8.69 11.60 -1.95
CA ALA A 120 8.11 12.62 -1.07
C ALA A 120 7.01 13.43 -1.79
N VAL A 121 7.24 13.80 -3.04
CA VAL A 121 6.27 14.51 -3.89
C VAL A 121 5.09 13.60 -4.24
N ALA A 122 5.33 12.39 -4.73
CA ALA A 122 4.27 11.46 -5.11
C ALA A 122 3.40 11.02 -3.92
N SER A 123 4.02 10.93 -2.75
CA SER A 123 3.33 10.67 -1.49
C SER A 123 2.83 11.95 -0.82
N HIS A 124 2.84 13.13 -1.44
CA HIS A 124 2.27 14.37 -0.87
C HIS A 124 0.73 14.34 -0.88
N ASN A 125 0.07 15.04 0.06
CA ASN A 125 -1.39 14.91 0.27
C ASN A 125 -2.22 15.41 -0.91
N SER A 126 -1.73 16.43 -1.62
CA SER A 126 -2.38 16.97 -2.81
C SER A 126 -2.17 16.13 -4.07
N ILE A 127 -1.11 15.32 -4.12
CA ILE A 127 -0.72 14.58 -5.33
C ILE A 127 -1.19 13.12 -5.22
N ASN A 128 -0.81 12.44 -4.13
CA ASN A 128 -1.27 11.10 -3.76
C ASN A 128 -1.30 10.10 -4.93
N ILE A 129 -0.12 9.78 -5.49
CA ILE A 129 0.05 8.89 -6.64
C ILE A 129 0.65 7.54 -6.16
N PRO A 130 -0.15 6.60 -5.62
CA PRO A 130 0.36 5.33 -5.08
C PRO A 130 0.79 4.33 -6.16
N TRP A 131 0.28 4.47 -7.38
CA TRP A 131 0.65 3.61 -8.51
C TRP A 131 2.07 3.86 -9.03
N MET A 132 2.74 4.93 -8.58
CA MET A 132 4.11 5.26 -9.00
C MET A 132 5.12 4.14 -8.71
N LEU A 133 4.94 3.39 -7.63
CA LEU A 133 5.79 2.24 -7.30
C LEU A 133 5.53 1.03 -8.22
N GLY A 134 4.62 1.09 -9.18
CA GLY A 134 4.41 0.03 -10.17
C GLY A 134 3.90 -1.29 -9.61
N LYS A 135 3.35 -1.32 -8.38
CA LYS A 135 2.77 -2.53 -7.79
C LYS A 135 1.57 -2.97 -8.63
N ASN A 136 1.64 -4.17 -9.19
CA ASN A 136 0.57 -4.70 -10.04
C ASN A 136 -0.60 -5.26 -9.21
N SER A 137 -1.71 -5.61 -9.89
CA SER A 137 -2.89 -6.23 -9.26
C SER A 137 -2.57 -7.55 -8.55
N LYS A 138 -1.54 -8.28 -9.00
CA LYS A 138 -1.03 -9.51 -8.37
C LYS A 138 -0.11 -9.27 -7.18
N GLY A 139 0.13 -8.00 -6.80
CA GLY A 139 0.95 -7.58 -5.67
C GLY A 139 2.46 -7.71 -5.85
N ARG A 140 2.95 -7.81 -7.09
CA ARG A 140 4.37 -7.89 -7.45
C ARG A 140 4.86 -6.58 -8.05
N PHE A 141 6.17 -6.35 -7.94
CA PHE A 141 6.85 -5.20 -8.51
C PHE A 141 7.57 -5.61 -9.81
N PRO A 142 7.45 -4.83 -10.89
CA PRO A 142 8.22 -5.05 -12.11
C PRO A 142 9.71 -4.76 -11.87
N ILE A 143 10.57 -5.26 -12.77
CA ILE A 143 12.04 -5.12 -12.65
C ILE A 143 12.44 -3.65 -12.61
N TRP A 144 11.87 -2.81 -13.48
CA TRP A 144 12.17 -1.38 -13.52
C TRP A 144 11.90 -0.69 -12.17
N SER A 145 10.79 -1.02 -11.50
CA SER A 145 10.45 -0.47 -10.19
C SER A 145 11.40 -0.99 -9.12
N SER A 146 11.83 -2.24 -9.23
CA SER A 146 12.77 -2.84 -8.28
C SER A 146 14.16 -2.23 -8.40
N VAL A 147 14.58 -1.82 -9.59
CA VAL A 147 15.85 -1.11 -9.82
C VAL A 147 15.75 0.34 -9.31
N LEU A 148 14.69 1.06 -9.70
CA LEU A 148 14.56 2.49 -9.37
C LEU A 148 14.20 2.74 -7.90
N PHE A 149 13.23 1.99 -7.37
CA PHE A 149 12.71 2.17 -6.01
C PHE A 149 13.20 1.09 -5.03
N GLY A 150 14.10 0.21 -5.46
CA GLY A 150 14.62 -0.91 -4.67
C GLY A 150 15.06 -0.52 -3.25
N PRO A 151 15.93 0.50 -3.08
CA PRO A 151 16.36 0.93 -1.75
C PRO A 151 15.19 1.32 -0.84
N PHE A 152 14.20 2.04 -1.37
CA PHE A 152 13.00 2.42 -0.62
C PHE A 152 12.12 1.22 -0.28
N LEU A 153 11.86 0.32 -1.24
CA LEU A 153 11.02 -0.86 -1.04
C LEU A 153 11.64 -1.83 -0.02
N ILE A 154 12.96 -2.02 -0.07
CA ILE A 154 13.71 -2.81 0.92
C ILE A 154 13.59 -2.14 2.29
N LEU A 155 13.83 -0.84 2.38
CA LEU A 155 13.73 -0.11 3.64
C LEU A 155 12.31 -0.18 4.24
N ALA A 156 11.26 -0.08 3.43
CA ALA A 156 9.88 -0.23 3.87
C ALA A 156 9.60 -1.62 4.45
N ARG A 157 10.11 -2.68 3.80
CA ARG A 157 9.99 -4.07 4.28
C ARG A 157 10.75 -4.28 5.58
N VAL A 158 12.00 -3.83 5.64
CA VAL A 158 12.84 -3.92 6.85
C VAL A 158 12.19 -3.15 8.00
N TYR A 159 11.71 -1.93 7.76
CA TYR A 159 11.00 -1.13 8.75
C TYR A 159 9.74 -1.84 9.27
N ALA A 160 8.91 -2.40 8.38
CA ALA A 160 7.71 -3.13 8.78
C ALA A 160 8.05 -4.35 9.66
N THR A 161 9.07 -5.12 9.27
CA THR A 161 9.53 -6.30 10.03
C THR A 161 10.17 -5.92 11.36
N MET A 162 11.08 -4.95 11.38
CA MET A 162 11.74 -4.47 12.60
C MET A 162 10.71 -3.91 13.58
N LYS A 163 9.82 -3.03 13.12
CA LYS A 163 8.81 -2.43 13.98
C LYS A 163 7.82 -3.46 14.51
N ARG A 164 7.50 -4.50 13.74
CA ARG A 164 6.77 -5.66 14.25
C ARG A 164 7.55 -6.38 15.36
N HIS A 165 8.85 -6.62 15.16
CA HIS A 165 9.69 -7.31 16.13
C HIS A 165 9.87 -6.51 17.44
N MET A 166 9.85 -5.17 17.37
CA MET A 166 9.83 -4.30 18.54
C MET A 166 8.46 -4.30 19.26
N ARG A 167 7.40 -4.75 18.59
CA ARG A 167 6.02 -4.74 19.06
C ARG A 167 5.53 -6.16 19.34
N LYS A 168 6.38 -7.01 19.95
CA LYS A 168 6.08 -8.44 20.22
C LYS A 168 4.74 -8.69 20.93
N LYS A 169 4.24 -7.72 21.70
CA LYS A 169 2.97 -7.82 22.44
C LYS A 169 1.72 -7.63 21.57
N GLU A 170 1.86 -7.21 20.33
CA GLU A 170 0.72 -6.90 19.46
C GLU A 170 0.45 -8.07 18.50
N ALA A 171 -0.77 -8.59 18.52
CA ALA A 171 -1.19 -9.64 17.59
C ALA A 171 -1.04 -9.15 16.14
N VAL A 172 -0.64 -10.06 15.23
CA VAL A 172 -0.45 -9.71 13.81
C VAL A 172 -1.78 -9.38 13.14
N TYR A 173 -2.83 -10.11 13.53
CA TYR A 173 -4.21 -9.87 13.13
C TYR A 173 -5.14 -10.07 14.32
N ASN A 174 -6.33 -9.49 14.24
CA ASN A 174 -7.44 -9.73 15.15
C ASN A 174 -8.69 -10.06 14.33
N MET A 175 -9.49 -11.01 14.82
CA MET A 175 -10.84 -11.23 14.30
C MET A 175 -11.73 -10.09 14.79
N ILE A 176 -12.34 -9.36 13.84
CA ILE A 176 -13.23 -8.24 14.17
C ILE A 176 -14.65 -8.77 14.34
N THR A 177 -15.10 -9.51 13.34
CA THR A 177 -16.32 -10.31 13.35
C THR A 177 -15.99 -11.70 12.79
N GLU A 178 -16.95 -12.63 12.86
CA GLU A 178 -16.80 -13.95 12.26
C GLU A 178 -16.41 -13.86 10.78
N GLY A 179 -15.22 -14.40 10.47
CA GLY A 179 -14.64 -14.44 9.14
C GLY A 179 -14.22 -13.08 8.55
N VAL A 180 -14.11 -12.01 9.35
CA VAL A 180 -13.44 -10.75 8.95
C VAL A 180 -12.29 -10.45 9.89
N TYR A 181 -11.09 -10.39 9.33
CA TYR A 181 -9.85 -10.19 10.05
C TYR A 181 -9.18 -8.87 9.64
N LEU A 182 -8.60 -8.17 10.62
CA LEU A 182 -7.83 -6.94 10.43
C LEU A 182 -6.42 -7.11 10.99
N GLY A 183 -5.40 -6.74 10.21
CA GLY A 183 -4.02 -6.90 10.68
C GLY A 183 -2.93 -6.20 9.85
N GLY A 184 -1.69 -6.61 10.12
CA GLY A 184 -0.49 -6.16 9.45
C GLY A 184 0.02 -7.14 8.40
N TRP A 185 0.93 -6.68 7.55
CA TRP A 185 1.42 -7.42 6.37
C TRP A 185 1.89 -8.86 6.70
N PRO A 186 1.32 -9.92 6.08
CA PRO A 186 1.61 -11.28 6.49
C PRO A 186 2.93 -11.78 5.89
N PHE A 187 4.08 -11.53 6.53
CA PHE A 187 5.38 -11.98 6.00
C PHE A 187 5.60 -13.51 6.03
N MET A 188 4.87 -14.25 6.85
CA MET A 188 5.02 -15.70 7.06
C MET A 188 3.65 -16.34 7.07
N LEU A 189 3.54 -17.63 6.73
CA LEU A 189 2.26 -18.33 6.69
C LEU A 189 1.51 -18.25 8.03
N LYS A 190 2.22 -18.34 9.16
CA LYS A 190 1.66 -18.16 10.52
C LYS A 190 1.02 -16.78 10.79
N HIS A 191 1.28 -15.79 9.94
CA HIS A 191 0.69 -14.46 10.03
C HIS A 191 -0.66 -14.36 9.31
N LEU A 192 -1.07 -15.41 8.61
CA LEU A 192 -2.35 -15.48 7.94
C LEU A 192 -3.42 -16.03 8.91
N PRO A 193 -4.63 -15.45 8.93
CA PRO A 193 -5.75 -16.02 9.66
C PRO A 193 -6.07 -17.46 9.19
N PRO A 194 -6.72 -18.28 10.05
CA PRO A 194 -7.15 -19.61 9.68
C PRO A 194 -8.24 -19.58 8.59
N GLY A 195 -8.40 -20.69 7.88
CA GLY A 195 -9.50 -20.89 6.92
C GLY A 195 -9.26 -20.37 5.49
N ASP A 196 -8.01 -20.32 5.03
CA ASP A 196 -7.62 -19.87 3.68
C ASP A 196 -8.28 -18.52 3.27
N PRO A 197 -7.94 -17.43 3.97
CA PRO A 197 -8.64 -16.16 3.80
C PRO A 197 -8.31 -15.48 2.47
N SER A 198 -9.32 -14.84 1.90
CA SER A 198 -9.16 -13.87 0.81
C SER A 198 -8.53 -12.58 1.34
N VAL A 199 -7.44 -12.13 0.75
CA VAL A 199 -6.59 -11.06 1.28
C VAL A 199 -6.78 -9.74 0.53
N ILE A 200 -7.11 -8.67 1.26
CA ILE A 200 -7.09 -7.30 0.76
C ILE A 200 -5.85 -6.59 1.30
N ASP A 201 -4.98 -6.17 0.39
CA ASP A 201 -3.71 -5.51 0.69
C ASP A 201 -3.79 -4.02 0.42
N CYS A 202 -3.81 -3.22 1.48
CA CYS A 202 -3.90 -1.77 1.38
C CYS A 202 -2.53 -1.07 1.25
N THR A 203 -1.47 -1.76 0.85
CA THR A 203 -0.12 -1.19 0.72
C THR A 203 0.29 -1.00 -0.73
N CYS A 204 1.00 0.10 -1.03
CA CYS A 204 1.68 0.27 -2.31
C CYS A 204 3.15 -0.15 -2.24
N GLU A 205 3.71 -0.22 -1.02
CA GLU A 205 5.14 -0.38 -0.74
C GLU A 205 5.56 -1.82 -0.38
N LEU A 206 4.64 -2.67 0.08
CA LEU A 206 4.92 -4.07 0.46
C LEU A 206 4.43 -5.03 -0.63
N PRO A 207 5.16 -6.12 -0.93
CA PRO A 207 4.71 -7.10 -1.91
C PRO A 207 3.67 -8.05 -1.33
N ARG A 208 2.88 -8.69 -2.20
CA ARG A 208 2.08 -9.87 -1.82
C ARG A 208 3.02 -10.98 -1.35
N SER A 209 2.61 -11.69 -0.30
CA SER A 209 3.31 -12.87 0.18
C SER A 209 3.01 -14.07 -0.72
N ASP A 210 4.03 -14.84 -1.08
CA ASP A 210 3.89 -15.87 -2.13
C ASP A 210 2.87 -16.96 -1.80
N PHE A 211 2.66 -17.24 -0.51
CA PHE A 211 1.67 -18.22 -0.03
C PHE A 211 0.21 -17.77 -0.14
N VAL A 212 -0.06 -16.51 -0.48
CA VAL A 212 -1.44 -16.02 -0.72
C VAL A 212 -1.79 -16.23 -2.18
N PRO A 213 -2.77 -17.06 -2.55
CA PRO A 213 -3.13 -17.29 -3.95
C PRO A 213 -3.50 -16.01 -4.71
N THR A 214 -3.18 -15.92 -6.00
CA THR A 214 -3.43 -14.68 -6.79
C THR A 214 -4.93 -14.41 -6.99
N ASN A 215 -5.75 -15.46 -7.08
CA ASN A 215 -7.22 -15.38 -7.15
C ASN A 215 -7.90 -15.02 -5.81
N GLU A 216 -7.14 -15.09 -4.72
CA GLU A 216 -7.56 -14.72 -3.37
C GLU A 216 -6.89 -13.44 -2.90
N TYR A 217 -6.41 -12.61 -3.82
CA TYR A 217 -5.69 -11.39 -3.49
C TYR A 217 -6.28 -10.18 -4.23
N LEU A 218 -6.53 -9.11 -3.46
CA LEU A 218 -6.93 -7.81 -3.97
C LEU A 218 -5.93 -6.73 -3.52
N CYS A 219 -5.32 -6.05 -4.49
CA CYS A 219 -4.43 -4.92 -4.22
C CYS A 219 -5.19 -3.58 -4.20
N VAL A 220 -5.14 -2.87 -3.07
CA VAL A 220 -5.65 -1.50 -2.91
C VAL A 220 -4.47 -0.57 -2.59
N PRO A 221 -3.65 -0.19 -3.59
CA PRO A 221 -2.38 0.48 -3.35
C PRO A 221 -2.61 1.85 -2.72
N THR A 222 -2.13 2.02 -1.48
CA THR A 222 -2.32 3.24 -0.70
C THR A 222 -1.05 3.58 0.07
N TRP A 223 -0.58 4.83 -0.01
CA TRP A 223 0.56 5.33 0.77
C TRP A 223 0.30 5.28 2.27
N ASP A 224 1.35 5.03 3.07
CA ASP A 224 1.20 5.12 4.52
C ASP A 224 0.70 6.51 4.95
N THR A 225 -0.14 6.55 5.98
CA THR A 225 -0.87 7.76 6.43
C THR A 225 -1.89 8.35 5.46
N ARG A 226 -2.15 7.72 4.30
CA ARG A 226 -3.20 8.13 3.35
C ARG A 226 -4.38 7.17 3.35
N ALA A 227 -5.50 7.66 2.82
CA ALA A 227 -6.72 6.89 2.67
C ALA A 227 -6.82 6.34 1.23
N PRO A 228 -7.36 5.12 1.06
CA PRO A 228 -7.81 4.65 -0.25
C PRO A 228 -8.92 5.57 -0.78
N THR A 229 -9.06 5.66 -2.11
CA THR A 229 -10.13 6.46 -2.74
C THR A 229 -11.51 5.85 -2.51
N ILE A 230 -12.57 6.65 -2.67
CA ILE A 230 -13.97 6.20 -2.50
C ILE A 230 -14.27 4.98 -3.38
N SER A 231 -13.85 4.99 -4.64
CA SER A 231 -14.06 3.86 -5.57
C SER A 231 -13.30 2.62 -5.14
N GLN A 232 -12.07 2.78 -4.64
CA GLN A 232 -11.28 1.66 -4.09
C GLN A 232 -11.91 1.07 -2.83
N ILE A 233 -12.46 1.91 -1.94
CA ILE A 233 -13.17 1.47 -0.74
C ILE A 233 -14.41 0.66 -1.15
N GLU A 234 -15.21 1.21 -2.05
CA GLU A 234 -16.42 0.54 -2.56
C GLU A 234 -16.10 -0.80 -3.21
N PHE A 235 -15.12 -0.83 -4.11
CA PHE A 235 -14.70 -2.06 -4.77
C PHE A 235 -14.20 -3.11 -3.78
N ALA A 236 -13.36 -2.70 -2.81
CA ALA A 236 -12.86 -3.61 -1.78
C ALA A 236 -13.97 -4.14 -0.88
N ALA A 237 -14.97 -3.32 -0.54
CA ALA A 237 -16.13 -3.73 0.25
C ALA A 237 -16.99 -4.75 -0.50
N ARG A 238 -17.32 -4.49 -1.77
CA ARG A 238 -18.07 -5.43 -2.62
C ARG A 238 -17.33 -6.76 -2.79
N TRP A 239 -16.05 -6.70 -3.13
CA TRP A 239 -15.22 -7.90 -3.27
C TRP A 239 -15.16 -8.71 -1.96
N ALA A 240 -15.06 -8.04 -0.81
CA ALA A 240 -15.12 -8.70 0.49
C ALA A 240 -16.48 -9.41 0.70
N CYS A 241 -17.59 -8.74 0.42
CA CYS A 241 -18.93 -9.32 0.51
C CYS A 241 -19.06 -10.57 -0.37
N GLU A 242 -18.60 -10.52 -1.62
CA GLU A 242 -18.61 -11.68 -2.53
C GLU A 242 -17.81 -12.86 -1.99
N LYS A 243 -16.64 -12.62 -1.39
CA LYS A 243 -15.82 -13.67 -0.78
C LYS A 243 -16.50 -14.26 0.46
N ARG A 244 -17.10 -13.40 1.31
CA ARG A 244 -17.87 -13.84 2.49
C ARG A 244 -19.09 -14.67 2.09
N ALA A 245 -19.81 -14.29 1.03
CA ALA A 245 -20.94 -15.06 0.50
C ALA A 245 -20.54 -16.47 0.02
N LYS A 246 -19.29 -16.65 -0.42
CA LYS A 246 -18.71 -17.95 -0.77
C LYS A 246 -18.17 -18.73 0.44
N GLY A 247 -18.46 -18.30 1.66
CA GLY A 247 -17.98 -18.91 2.90
C GLY A 247 -16.50 -18.66 3.20
N LYS A 248 -15.79 -17.87 2.38
CA LYS A 248 -14.37 -17.59 2.61
C LYS A 248 -14.18 -16.50 3.64
N PRO A 249 -13.22 -16.63 4.59
CA PRO A 249 -12.84 -15.53 5.44
C PRO A 249 -12.14 -14.42 4.66
N VAL A 250 -12.25 -13.18 5.11
CA VAL A 250 -11.59 -12.03 4.49
C VAL A 250 -10.57 -11.45 5.46
N TYR A 251 -9.33 -11.26 4.98
CA TYR A 251 -8.25 -10.64 5.73
C TYR A 251 -7.83 -9.32 5.09
N VAL A 252 -8.02 -8.21 5.82
CA VAL A 252 -7.62 -6.89 5.35
C VAL A 252 -6.38 -6.43 6.10
N HIS A 253 -5.32 -6.10 5.37
CA HIS A 253 -4.06 -5.66 5.99
C HIS A 253 -3.46 -4.40 5.38
N CYS A 254 -2.65 -3.71 6.18
CA CYS A 254 -1.69 -2.72 5.68
C CYS A 254 -0.29 -3.11 6.20
N ALA A 255 0.60 -2.16 6.51
CA ALA A 255 1.87 -2.50 7.17
C ALA A 255 1.66 -3.05 8.60
N PHE A 256 0.88 -2.34 9.42
CA PHE A 256 0.68 -2.62 10.85
C PHE A 256 -0.78 -2.85 11.27
N GLY A 257 -1.75 -2.63 10.40
CA GLY A 257 -3.17 -2.85 10.73
C GLY A 257 -3.80 -1.75 11.59
N HIS A 258 -3.48 -0.48 11.35
CA HIS A 258 -3.97 0.63 12.18
C HIS A 258 -4.75 1.74 11.44
N GLY A 259 -4.44 1.99 10.16
CA GLY A 259 -4.99 3.14 9.42
C GLY A 259 -5.71 2.69 8.16
N ARG A 260 -4.96 2.53 7.07
CA ARG A 260 -5.45 2.14 5.74
C ARG A 260 -6.39 0.94 5.75
N SER A 261 -5.98 -0.18 6.35
CA SER A 261 -6.80 -1.38 6.42
C SER A 261 -8.00 -1.24 7.36
N ALA A 262 -7.86 -0.51 8.47
CA ALA A 262 -9.00 -0.23 9.35
C ALA A 262 -10.07 0.57 8.61
N CYS A 263 -9.66 1.53 7.78
CA CYS A 263 -10.56 2.31 6.92
C CYS A 263 -11.34 1.39 5.96
N VAL A 264 -10.68 0.43 5.30
CA VAL A 264 -11.37 -0.52 4.42
C VAL A 264 -12.29 -1.45 5.22
N VAL A 265 -11.86 -1.97 6.37
CA VAL A 265 -12.71 -2.84 7.22
C VAL A 265 -13.96 -2.10 7.71
N CYS A 266 -13.88 -0.80 8.02
CA CYS A 266 -15.09 -0.01 8.34
C CYS A 266 -16.13 -0.12 7.22
N ALA A 267 -15.71 0.05 5.96
CA ALA A 267 -16.61 -0.08 4.82
C ALA A 267 -17.10 -1.52 4.61
N VAL A 268 -16.24 -2.52 4.81
CA VAL A 268 -16.63 -3.94 4.74
C VAL A 268 -17.71 -4.28 5.76
N LEU A 269 -17.57 -3.84 7.02
CA LEU A 269 -18.56 -4.12 8.08
C LEU A 269 -19.93 -3.49 7.76
N VAL A 270 -19.92 -2.28 7.21
CA VAL A 270 -21.12 -1.60 6.77
C VAL A 270 -21.76 -2.30 5.56
N ALA A 271 -20.96 -2.73 4.59
CA ALA A 271 -21.45 -3.45 3.41
C ALA A 271 -22.02 -4.84 3.75
N LEU A 272 -21.49 -5.49 4.79
CA LEU A 272 -22.01 -6.75 5.33
C LEU A 272 -23.27 -6.57 6.22
N GLY A 273 -23.70 -5.33 6.50
CA GLY A 273 -24.84 -5.06 7.38
C GLY A 273 -24.55 -5.28 8.87
N ILE A 274 -23.29 -5.42 9.26
CA ILE A 274 -22.87 -5.62 10.66
C ILE A 274 -22.86 -4.29 11.41
N ALA A 275 -22.59 -3.20 10.70
CA ALA A 275 -22.58 -1.84 11.24
C ALA A 275 -23.53 -0.96 10.44
N GLU A 276 -24.29 -0.11 11.12
CA GLU A 276 -25.22 0.81 10.45
C GLU A 276 -24.49 1.89 9.67
N ASN A 277 -23.35 2.37 10.18
CA ASN A 277 -22.53 3.38 9.53
C ASN A 277 -21.04 3.17 9.85
N TRP A 278 -20.18 3.97 9.20
CA TRP A 278 -18.72 3.81 9.33
C TRP A 278 -18.19 4.13 10.74
N LYS A 279 -18.88 4.96 11.53
CA LYS A 279 -18.48 5.31 12.91
C LYS A 279 -18.75 4.14 13.85
N ASP A 280 -19.89 3.47 13.69
CA ASP A 280 -20.20 2.26 14.46
C ASP A 280 -19.24 1.13 14.12
N ALA A 281 -18.92 0.98 12.83
CA ALA A 281 -17.88 0.05 12.38
C ALA A 281 -16.50 0.37 13.00
N GLU A 282 -16.15 1.66 13.11
CA GLU A 282 -14.92 2.09 13.80
C GLU A 282 -14.93 1.68 15.29
N ASN A 283 -16.06 1.82 15.97
CA ASN A 283 -16.23 1.44 17.37
C ASN A 283 -16.06 -0.07 17.56
N ILE A 284 -16.73 -0.89 16.74
CA ILE A 284 -16.59 -2.36 16.76
C ILE A 284 -15.11 -2.78 16.60
N ILE A 285 -14.39 -2.16 15.65
CA ILE A 285 -12.97 -2.46 15.45
C ILE A 285 -12.14 -2.08 16.69
N ARG A 286 -12.42 -0.93 17.31
CA ARG A 286 -11.68 -0.42 18.47
C ARG A 286 -11.75 -1.33 19.69
N GLU A 287 -12.86 -2.05 19.86
CA GLU A 287 -13.02 -3.05 20.93
C GLU A 287 -12.07 -4.23 20.76
N LYS A 288 -11.76 -4.61 19.52
CA LYS A 288 -10.95 -5.80 19.21
C LYS A 288 -9.47 -5.48 18.97
N ARG A 289 -9.16 -4.28 18.45
CA ARG A 289 -7.80 -3.88 18.09
C ARG A 289 -7.60 -2.38 18.23
N LYS A 290 -6.41 -1.98 18.73
CA LYS A 290 -5.99 -0.58 18.75
C LYS A 290 -5.77 -0.09 17.31
N ILE A 291 -6.64 0.80 16.83
CA ILE A 291 -6.50 1.46 15.53
C ILE A 291 -6.17 2.95 15.68
N LYS A 292 -5.57 3.50 14.63
CA LYS A 292 -5.10 4.89 14.55
C LYS A 292 -5.42 5.49 13.19
N MET A 293 -6.71 5.47 12.85
CA MET A 293 -7.22 6.22 11.69
C MET A 293 -7.02 7.72 11.92
N ASN A 294 -6.50 8.40 10.90
CA ASN A 294 -6.34 9.85 10.90
C ASN A 294 -7.58 10.55 10.30
N ALA A 295 -7.57 11.89 10.31
CA ALA A 295 -8.66 12.69 9.77
C ALA A 295 -8.94 12.43 8.29
N VAL A 296 -7.92 12.10 7.48
CA VAL A 296 -8.07 11.80 6.05
C VAL A 296 -8.87 10.50 5.83
N HIS A 297 -8.58 9.45 6.61
CA HIS A 297 -9.37 8.20 6.54
C HIS A 297 -10.84 8.44 6.90
N ARG A 298 -11.09 9.15 7.99
CA ARG A 298 -12.45 9.46 8.45
C ARG A 298 -13.22 10.32 7.45
N LYS A 299 -12.58 11.36 6.90
CA LYS A 299 -13.18 12.19 5.85
C LYS A 299 -13.55 11.34 4.63
N THR A 300 -12.66 10.46 4.19
CA THR A 300 -12.91 9.63 3.00
C THR A 300 -14.02 8.61 3.23
N LEU A 301 -14.14 8.05 4.44
CA LEU A 301 -15.27 7.21 4.82
C LEU A 301 -16.59 7.97 4.88
N ASP A 302 -16.56 9.21 5.38
CA ASP A 302 -17.75 10.06 5.38
C ASP A 302 -18.21 10.36 3.95
N ASP A 303 -17.28 10.75 3.07
CA ASP A 303 -17.55 10.99 1.66
C ASP A 303 -18.06 9.71 0.95
N TRP A 304 -17.46 8.55 1.24
CA TRP A 304 -17.90 7.24 0.72
C TRP A 304 -19.31 6.89 1.20
N TRP A 305 -19.58 7.06 2.49
CA TRP A 305 -20.89 6.78 3.10
C TRP A 305 -21.99 7.64 2.48
N TRP A 306 -21.76 8.95 2.35
CA TRP A 306 -22.70 9.87 1.69
C TRP A 306 -22.89 9.56 0.20
N TRP A 307 -21.82 9.14 -0.48
CA TRP A 307 -21.90 8.71 -1.87
C TRP A 307 -22.75 7.44 -2.04
N GLY A 308 -22.52 6.43 -1.19
CA GLY A 308 -23.27 5.17 -1.19
C GLY A 308 -24.74 5.38 -0.81
N TRP A 309 -25.02 6.19 0.20
CA TRP A 309 -26.38 6.56 0.60
C TRP A 309 -27.14 7.22 -0.55
N ARG A 310 -26.53 8.16 -1.29
CA ARG A 310 -27.16 8.78 -2.46
C ARG A 310 -27.45 7.82 -3.60
N ARG A 311 -26.64 6.76 -3.77
CA ARG A 311 -26.92 5.71 -4.76
C ARG A 311 -28.09 4.83 -4.33
N ARG A 312 -28.06 4.35 -3.07
CA ARG A 312 -29.14 3.54 -2.49
C ARG A 312 -30.47 4.30 -2.47
N TRP A 313 -30.45 5.60 -2.14
CA TRP A 313 -31.65 6.44 -2.17
C TRP A 313 -32.18 6.64 -3.59
N ARG A 314 -31.30 6.85 -4.59
CA ARG A 314 -31.72 6.96 -5.99
C ARG A 314 -32.33 5.68 -6.53
N SER A 315 -31.76 4.51 -6.22
CA SER A 315 -32.34 3.22 -6.64
C SER A 315 -33.72 2.99 -6.00
N THR A 316 -33.89 3.34 -4.72
CA THR A 316 -35.20 3.27 -4.05
C THR A 316 -36.22 4.23 -4.67
N VAL A 317 -35.86 5.50 -4.90
CA VAL A 317 -36.76 6.50 -5.51
C VAL A 317 -37.13 6.13 -6.95
N GLN A 318 -36.20 5.59 -7.73
CA GLN A 318 -36.45 5.17 -9.11
C GLN A 318 -37.36 3.94 -9.17
N ARG A 319 -37.18 2.97 -8.25
CA ARG A 319 -38.10 1.82 -8.09
C ARG A 319 -39.51 2.27 -7.69
N CYS A 320 -39.64 3.19 -6.73
CA CYS A 320 -40.91 3.80 -6.34
C CYS A 320 -41.64 4.49 -7.51
N ARG A 321 -40.91 5.18 -8.41
CA ARG A 321 -41.50 5.77 -9.62
C ARG A 321 -41.97 4.74 -10.65
N HIS A 322 -41.21 3.66 -10.85
CA HIS A 322 -41.60 2.60 -11.78
C HIS A 322 -42.84 1.82 -11.32
N HIS A 323 -43.03 1.66 -10.01
CA HIS A 323 -44.19 0.95 -9.45
C HIS A 323 -45.38 1.85 -9.07
N GLY A 324 -45.34 3.15 -9.43
CA GLY A 324 -46.45 4.08 -9.15
C GLY A 324 -46.70 4.35 -7.66
N LEU A 325 -45.77 3.96 -6.78
CA LEU A 325 -45.85 4.16 -5.34
C LEU A 325 -44.86 5.27 -4.96
N LEU A 326 -45.33 6.52 -4.95
CA LEU A 326 -44.64 7.55 -4.17
C LEU A 326 -44.83 7.18 -2.69
N PRO A 327 -43.76 7.04 -1.89
CA PRO A 327 -43.91 6.71 -0.50
C PRO A 327 -44.52 7.91 0.23
N ASP A 328 -45.80 7.80 0.55
CA ASP A 328 -46.40 8.61 1.60
C ASP A 328 -45.74 8.23 2.92
N LYS A 329 -44.99 9.19 3.47
CA LYS A 329 -44.53 9.26 4.86
C LYS A 329 -44.00 7.94 5.46
N GLY A 330 -42.67 7.77 5.36
CA GLY A 330 -41.89 7.34 6.52
C GLY A 330 -41.75 5.85 6.83
N VAL A 331 -41.98 4.93 5.88
CA VAL A 331 -41.64 3.51 6.08
C VAL A 331 -40.58 3.08 5.06
N PHE A 332 -39.32 3.02 5.51
CA PHE A 332 -38.22 2.46 4.74
C PHE A 332 -38.26 0.93 4.85
N LEU A 333 -38.81 0.28 3.83
CA LEU A 333 -38.70 -1.18 3.71
C LEU A 333 -37.27 -1.51 3.24
N PHE A 334 -36.43 -1.97 4.17
CA PHE A 334 -35.09 -2.48 3.87
C PHE A 334 -35.21 -3.87 3.25
N VAL A 335 -35.34 -3.91 1.93
CA VAL A 335 -35.15 -5.15 1.16
C VAL A 335 -33.85 -5.00 0.37
N VAL A 336 -32.81 -5.69 0.85
CA VAL A 336 -31.60 -5.94 0.05
C VAL A 336 -31.98 -7.03 -0.95
N ASP A 337 -32.58 -6.62 -2.05
CA ASP A 337 -32.81 -7.54 -3.17
C ASP A 337 -31.58 -7.51 -4.08
N MET A 338 -30.88 -8.64 -4.14
CA MET A 338 -29.89 -8.94 -5.17
C MET A 338 -30.66 -9.16 -6.47
N ASP A 339 -30.77 -8.13 -7.29
CA ASP A 339 -31.35 -8.24 -8.63
C ASP A 339 -30.43 -9.10 -9.51
N PRO A 340 -30.86 -10.30 -9.95
CA PRO A 340 -30.05 -11.19 -10.78
C PRO A 340 -30.05 -10.78 -12.26
N ASN A 341 -30.81 -9.75 -12.65
CA ASN A 341 -30.94 -9.26 -14.02
C ASN A 341 -30.54 -7.78 -14.18
N ALA A 342 -29.85 -7.18 -13.20
CA ALA A 342 -29.27 -5.86 -13.37
C ALA A 342 -28.20 -5.92 -14.49
N GLU A 343 -28.52 -5.29 -15.62
CA GLU A 343 -27.70 -5.25 -16.85
C GLU A 343 -26.20 -5.15 -16.55
N GLU A 344 -25.43 -6.01 -17.23
CA GLU A 344 -23.97 -6.15 -17.15
C GLU A 344 -23.19 -4.92 -17.64
N ASP A 345 -23.65 -3.69 -17.47
CA ASP A 345 -22.98 -2.50 -18.01
C ASP A 345 -22.34 -1.66 -16.91
N GLU A 346 -21.19 -2.15 -16.43
CA GLU A 346 -19.97 -1.38 -16.12
C GLU A 346 -18.87 -2.37 -15.66
N GLN A 347 -18.56 -3.36 -16.49
CA GLN A 347 -17.29 -4.08 -16.34
C GLN A 347 -16.14 -3.12 -16.70
N LEU A 348 -15.59 -2.47 -15.68
CA LEU A 348 -14.24 -1.93 -15.70
C LEU A 348 -13.25 -3.10 -15.80
N VAL A 349 -13.04 -3.58 -17.03
CA VAL A 349 -11.95 -4.49 -17.35
C VAL A 349 -10.65 -3.73 -17.15
N GLN A 350 -9.82 -4.22 -16.22
CA GLN A 350 -8.51 -3.67 -15.95
C GLN A 350 -7.54 -4.11 -17.05
N ASP A 351 -7.57 -3.44 -18.21
CA ASP A 351 -6.58 -3.62 -19.27
C ASP A 351 -5.85 -2.31 -19.63
N ASN A 352 -4.53 -2.43 -19.75
CA ASN A 352 -3.59 -1.45 -20.33
C ASN A 352 -3.54 -0.02 -19.75
N HIS A 353 -3.40 0.10 -18.43
CA HIS A 353 -2.73 1.24 -17.79
C HIS A 353 -3.29 2.67 -18.04
N LYS A 354 -4.52 2.84 -18.55
CA LYS A 354 -5.17 4.15 -18.72
C LYS A 354 -6.58 4.17 -18.13
N TRP A 355 -6.86 5.18 -17.31
CA TRP A 355 -8.22 5.58 -16.96
C TRP A 355 -8.67 6.64 -17.95
N GLN A 356 -9.63 6.33 -18.82
CA GLN A 356 -10.30 7.34 -19.63
C GLN A 356 -11.81 7.24 -19.44
N PHE A 357 -12.42 8.35 -19.03
CA PHE A 357 -13.85 8.54 -19.15
C PHE A 357 -14.17 8.69 -20.65
N VAL A 358 -14.85 7.72 -21.24
CA VAL A 358 -15.52 7.92 -22.52
C VAL A 358 -16.80 8.69 -22.23
N ARG A 359 -16.75 10.01 -22.39
CA ARG A 359 -17.96 10.82 -22.60
C ARG A 359 -18.33 10.68 -24.07
N ASP A 360 -19.24 9.77 -24.39
CA ASP A 360 -20.00 9.87 -25.63
C ASP A 360 -21.44 10.24 -25.29
N TYR A 361 -21.79 11.48 -25.67
CA TYR A 361 -23.18 11.92 -25.82
C TYR A 361 -23.62 11.53 -27.24
N PRO A 362 -24.85 11.02 -27.41
CA PRO A 362 -25.63 11.37 -28.58
C PRO A 362 -26.66 12.43 -28.22
N ARG A 363 -26.67 13.50 -29.02
CA ARG A 363 -27.71 14.52 -29.03
C ARG A 363 -29.01 13.95 -29.61
N ARG A 364 -30.11 14.38 -28.98
CA ARG A 364 -31.39 14.85 -29.58
C ARG A 364 -32.39 13.81 -30.14
N ARG A 365 -33.50 13.72 -29.40
CA ARG A 365 -34.93 13.56 -29.75
C ARG A 365 -35.30 12.94 -31.10
N GLU A 366 -36.17 11.92 -31.04
CA GLU A 366 -37.49 11.95 -31.65
C GLU A 366 -38.47 11.15 -30.77
N ILE A 367 -39.56 11.81 -30.36
CA ILE A 367 -40.71 11.18 -29.71
C ILE A 367 -41.70 10.94 -30.84
N HIS A 368 -41.91 9.68 -31.24
CA HIS A 368 -43.06 9.30 -32.05
C HIS A 368 -44.19 8.88 -31.11
N ILE A 369 -45.20 9.74 -31.01
CA ILE A 369 -46.48 9.42 -30.36
C ILE A 369 -47.31 8.66 -31.38
N PHE A 370 -47.62 7.40 -31.12
CA PHE A 370 -48.78 6.74 -31.74
C PHE A 370 -49.80 6.45 -30.64
N SER A 371 -50.89 7.23 -30.64
CA SER A 371 -52.12 6.88 -29.94
C SER A 371 -52.94 5.95 -30.84
N SER A 372 -53.32 4.77 -30.33
CA SER A 372 -54.46 4.04 -30.88
C SER A 372 -55.36 3.62 -29.73
N SER A 373 -56.46 4.34 -29.63
CA SER A 373 -57.60 4.09 -28.76
C SER A 373 -58.29 2.78 -29.15
N TYR A 374 -58.65 1.95 -28.17
CA TYR A 374 -59.78 1.02 -28.26
C TYR A 374 -60.53 1.05 -26.92
N PRO A 375 -61.87 1.23 -26.90
CA PRO A 375 -62.69 1.17 -25.68
C PRO A 375 -63.03 -0.28 -25.30
N PRO A 376 -63.52 -0.53 -24.06
CA PRO A 376 -63.65 -1.88 -23.53
C PRO A 376 -64.91 -2.59 -24.04
N ALA A 377 -64.82 -3.90 -24.23
CA ALA A 377 -65.97 -4.77 -24.47
C ALA A 377 -66.65 -5.11 -23.14
N VAL A 378 -67.95 -4.80 -23.04
CA VAL A 378 -68.92 -5.50 -22.20
C VAL A 378 -70.22 -5.59 -23.01
N GLY A 379 -70.66 -6.82 -23.30
CA GLY A 379 -71.86 -7.13 -24.07
C GLY A 379 -71.62 -8.22 -25.08
#